data_AF-X1CMF6-F1
#
_entry.id   AF-X1CMF6-F1
#
_cell.length_a   1.000
_cell.length_b   1.000
_cell.length_c   1.000
_cell.angle_alpha   90.00
_cell.angle_beta   90.00
_cell.angle_gamma   90.00
#
_symmetry.space_group_name_H-M   'P 1'
#
loop_
_entity.id
_entity.type
_entity.pdbx_description
1 polymer ?
#
loop_
_entity_poly.entity_id
_entity_poly.type
_entity_poly.pdbx_seq_one_letter_code
_entity_poly.pdbx_strand_id
1 'polypeptide(L)'
;GLAYFAEVPIVVWDVQRIGPSTGLPTRTAQGDLTFTYFLGHGDTQQIILLPGSINECFEFGWRAFDIAEQMQAPVFVLSDLDFGMNQWMAHPYEYPDEPMNRGKVLWEQDLEEIQGEWARYRDIDGDGIPYRTVPGNRHRKAPYFTRGTGHNEMARYTEDPVDYVKLLTRLKQKFYTARKYV
;
A
#
# COMPACT_ATOMS: atom_id res chain seq x y z
N GLY A 1 2.36 10.74 1.44
CA GLY A 1 2.78 11.54 0.26
C GLY A 1 3.54 10.69 -0.75
N LEU A 2 4.86 10.57 -0.63
CA LEU A 2 5.70 9.91 -1.65
C LEU A 2 5.28 8.46 -1.94
N ALA A 3 5.12 7.60 -0.93
CA ALA A 3 4.78 6.20 -1.15
C ALA A 3 3.43 6.00 -1.87
N TYR A 4 2.45 6.88 -1.62
CA TYR A 4 1.18 6.90 -2.34
C TYR A 4 1.39 7.21 -3.82
N PHE A 5 2.14 8.27 -4.13
CA PHE A 5 2.30 8.76 -5.49
C PHE A 5 3.27 7.92 -6.32
N ALA A 6 4.31 7.39 -5.70
CA ALA A 6 5.29 6.48 -6.30
C ALA A 6 4.85 5.00 -6.32
N GLU A 7 3.67 4.71 -5.75
CA GLU A 7 3.09 3.38 -5.63
C GLU A 7 4.05 2.36 -5.01
N VAL A 8 4.55 2.71 -3.82
CA VAL A 8 5.48 1.90 -3.05
C VAL A 8 4.70 1.22 -1.92
N PRO A 9 4.70 -0.12 -1.84
CA PRO A 9 4.05 -0.85 -0.76
C PRO A 9 4.78 -0.57 0.56
N ILE A 10 4.01 -0.26 1.61
CA ILE A 10 4.50 -0.11 2.96
C ILE A 10 3.36 -0.41 3.93
N VAL A 11 3.68 -1.11 5.03
CA VAL A 11 2.75 -1.32 6.14
C VAL A 11 3.20 -0.48 7.32
N VAL A 12 2.30 0.31 7.88
CA VAL A 12 2.55 1.13 9.07
C VAL A 12 1.56 0.70 10.14
N TRP A 13 2.10 0.21 11.25
CA TRP A 13 1.32 -0.08 12.46
C TRP A 13 1.31 1.16 13.35
N ASP A 14 0.12 1.68 13.59
CA ASP A 14 -0.10 2.73 14.58
C ASP A 14 -0.78 2.10 15.80
N VAL A 15 -0.03 2.00 16.89
CA VAL A 15 -0.53 1.50 18.18
C VAL A 15 -1.02 2.70 18.96
N GLN A 16 -2.29 3.02 18.77
CA GLN A 16 -2.89 4.26 19.22
C GLN A 16 -2.96 4.36 20.75
N ARG A 17 -2.81 5.59 21.25
CA ARG A 17 -2.89 5.93 22.68
C ARG A 17 -3.56 7.28 22.87
N ILE A 18 -3.86 7.66 24.11
CA ILE A 18 -4.43 8.99 24.39
C ILE A 18 -3.44 10.08 23.97
N GLY A 19 -3.86 10.94 23.03
CA GLY A 19 -3.26 12.24 22.70
C GLY A 19 -4.04 13.42 23.31
N PRO A 20 -3.84 14.67 22.83
CA PRO A 20 -2.86 15.10 21.81
C PRO A 20 -1.44 15.27 22.38
N SER A 21 -0.45 15.40 21.49
CA SER A 21 0.98 15.53 21.84
C SER A 21 1.45 14.33 22.68
N THR A 22 2.14 14.56 23.80
CA THR A 22 2.51 13.50 24.75
C THR A 22 1.31 12.70 25.23
N GLY A 23 0.17 13.38 25.42
CA GLY A 23 -1.07 12.81 25.94
C GLY A 23 -0.85 12.02 27.23
N LEU A 24 -1.43 10.82 27.30
CA LEU A 24 -1.19 9.86 28.37
C LEU A 24 -0.58 8.60 27.75
N PRO A 25 0.77 8.46 27.75
CA PRO A 25 1.48 7.41 27.04
C PRO A 25 1.04 5.98 27.33
N THR A 26 0.47 5.74 28.52
CA THR A 26 0.08 4.43 29.03
C THR A 26 -1.43 4.23 29.08
N ARG A 27 -2.22 5.04 28.36
CA ARG A 27 -3.68 4.92 28.31
C ARG A 27 -4.15 4.71 26.87
N THR A 28 -5.04 3.73 26.71
CA THR A 28 -5.63 3.34 25.43
C THR A 28 -6.58 4.43 24.91
N ALA A 29 -6.49 4.70 23.60
CA ALA A 29 -7.48 5.44 22.82
C ALA A 29 -7.40 5.02 21.35
N GLN A 30 -8.43 5.36 20.58
CA GLN A 30 -8.53 5.10 19.15
C GLN A 30 -8.87 6.41 18.41
N GLY A 31 -8.12 7.47 18.72
CA GLY A 31 -8.41 8.84 18.27
C GLY A 31 -7.78 9.23 16.93
N ASP A 32 -6.90 8.39 16.36
CA ASP A 32 -6.03 8.78 15.25
C ASP A 32 -6.61 8.43 13.87
N LEU A 33 -7.83 7.85 13.83
CA LEU A 33 -8.50 7.43 12.59
C LEU A 33 -8.63 8.56 11.55
N THR A 34 -9.23 9.68 11.94
CA THR A 34 -9.46 10.81 11.02
C THR A 34 -8.14 11.42 10.57
N PHE A 35 -7.16 11.52 11.49
CA PHE A 35 -5.82 11.99 11.15
C PHE A 35 -5.13 11.10 10.12
N THR A 36 -5.19 9.79 10.32
CA THR A 36 -4.62 8.80 9.40
C THR A 36 -5.31 8.84 8.03
N TYR A 37 -6.62 8.97 7.99
CA TYR A 37 -7.38 9.04 6.74
C TYR A 37 -6.98 10.23 5.87
N PHE A 38 -6.72 11.38 6.49
CA PHE A 38 -6.26 12.60 5.81
C PHE A 38 -4.73 12.79 5.87
N LEU A 39 -3.98 11.72 6.13
CA LEU A 39 -2.53 11.82 6.29
C LEU A 39 -1.83 12.13 4.95
N GLY A 40 -1.23 13.31 4.87
CA GLY A 40 -0.45 13.76 3.72
C GLY A 40 -1.10 14.92 2.99
N HIS A 41 -0.29 15.66 2.22
CA HIS A 41 -0.78 16.75 1.37
C HIS A 41 -1.30 16.22 0.03
N GLY A 42 -2.22 16.98 -0.58
CA GLY A 42 -2.87 16.63 -1.84
C GLY A 42 -4.02 15.63 -1.65
N ASP A 43 -4.62 15.22 -2.77
CA ASP A 43 -5.76 14.29 -2.79
C ASP A 43 -5.30 12.84 -2.63
N THR A 44 -4.78 12.53 -1.44
CA THR A 44 -4.34 11.16 -1.10
C THR A 44 -5.46 10.36 -0.47
N GLN A 45 -5.44 9.05 -0.71
CA GLN A 45 -6.33 8.08 -0.09
C GLN A 45 -5.46 7.02 0.59
N GLN A 46 -5.88 6.53 1.75
CA GLN A 46 -5.13 5.52 2.50
C GLN A 46 -5.99 4.26 2.67
N ILE A 47 -5.35 3.09 2.63
CA ILE A 47 -5.98 1.84 3.06
C ILE A 47 -5.74 1.71 4.57
N ILE A 48 -6.81 1.53 5.34
CA ILE A 48 -6.75 1.47 6.79
C ILE A 48 -7.44 0.19 7.25
N LEU A 49 -6.71 -0.65 7.99
CA LEU A 49 -7.22 -1.84 8.66
C LEU A 49 -7.44 -1.55 10.14
N LEU A 50 -8.58 -1.98 10.68
CA LEU A 50 -9.02 -1.71 12.04
C LEU A 50 -9.26 -3.03 12.77
N PRO A 51 -8.22 -3.67 13.35
CA PRO A 51 -8.40 -4.91 14.08
C PRO A 51 -9.25 -4.69 15.33
N GLY A 52 -10.28 -5.52 15.52
CA GLY A 52 -11.16 -5.55 16.69
C GLY A 52 -10.83 -6.65 17.70
N SER A 53 -9.84 -7.51 17.40
CA SER A 53 -9.41 -8.58 18.30
C SER A 53 -7.91 -8.90 18.16
N ILE A 54 -7.35 -9.64 19.13
CA ILE A 54 -5.96 -10.10 19.07
C ILE A 54 -5.73 -11.10 17.92
N ASN A 55 -6.74 -11.90 17.56
CA ASN A 55 -6.68 -12.81 16.42
C ASN A 55 -6.64 -12.02 15.09
N GLU A 56 -7.42 -10.95 14.98
CA GLU A 56 -7.34 -10.04 13.82
C GLU A 56 -6.02 -9.26 13.78
N CYS A 57 -5.45 -8.89 14.94
CA CYS A 57 -4.09 -8.31 14.96
C CYS A 57 -3.05 -9.28 14.39
N PHE A 58 -3.17 -10.58 14.70
CA PHE A 58 -2.31 -11.60 14.10
C PHE A 58 -2.56 -11.73 12.58
N GLU A 59 -3.82 -11.82 12.16
CA GLU A 59 -4.19 -11.95 10.75
C GLU A 59 -3.71 -10.76 9.91
N PHE A 60 -4.00 -9.54 10.37
CA PHE A 60 -3.55 -8.32 9.72
C PHE A 60 -2.02 -8.15 9.77
N GLY A 61 -1.33 -8.87 10.66
CA GLY A 61 0.12 -8.96 10.71
C GLY A 61 0.73 -9.40 9.37
N TRP A 62 0.14 -10.40 8.71
CA TRP A 62 0.59 -10.87 7.39
C TRP A 62 -0.27 -10.30 6.25
N ARG A 63 -1.59 -10.22 6.44
CA ARG A 63 -2.53 -9.78 5.40
C ARG A 63 -2.33 -8.34 4.98
N ALA A 64 -1.87 -7.47 5.88
CA ALA A 64 -1.53 -6.08 5.53
C ALA A 64 -0.40 -6.01 4.49
N PHE A 65 0.57 -6.94 4.53
CA PHE A 65 1.64 -6.99 3.53
C PHE A 65 1.13 -7.45 2.18
N ASP A 66 0.25 -8.45 2.14
CA ASP A 66 -0.41 -8.90 0.90
C ASP A 66 -1.19 -7.75 0.26
N ILE A 67 -2.02 -7.05 1.05
CA ILE A 67 -2.79 -5.90 0.56
C ILE A 67 -1.83 -4.80 0.06
N ALA A 68 -0.76 -4.50 0.80
CA ALA A 68 0.22 -3.48 0.40
C ALA A 68 0.90 -3.85 -0.92
N GLU A 69 1.35 -5.10 -1.08
CA GLU A 69 2.02 -5.61 -2.29
C GLU A 69 1.06 -5.63 -3.50
N GLN A 70 -0.17 -6.10 -3.32
CA GLN A 70 -1.20 -6.14 -4.35
C GLN A 70 -1.60 -4.73 -4.80
N MET A 71 -1.87 -3.84 -3.85
CA MET A 71 -2.33 -2.47 -4.15
C MET A 71 -1.19 -1.50 -4.45
N GLN A 72 0.05 -1.90 -4.22
CA GLN A 72 1.25 -1.06 -4.37
C GLN A 72 1.04 0.29 -3.68
N ALA A 73 0.61 0.24 -2.42
CA ALA A 73 0.15 1.40 -1.68
C ALA A 73 0.51 1.30 -0.18
N PRO A 74 0.54 2.42 0.54
CA PRO A 74 0.57 2.43 1.98
C PRO A 74 -0.68 1.77 2.58
N VAL A 75 -0.48 0.84 3.50
CA VAL A 75 -1.51 0.26 4.35
C VAL A 75 -1.22 0.64 5.80
N PHE A 76 -2.20 1.23 6.46
CA PHE A 76 -2.14 1.56 7.87
C PHE A 76 -2.94 0.53 8.65
N VAL A 77 -2.37 0.01 9.72
CA VAL A 77 -3.09 -0.83 10.68
C VAL A 77 -3.20 -0.05 11.97
N LEU A 78 -4.43 0.35 12.32
CA LEU A 78 -4.69 1.13 13.52
C LEU A 78 -5.13 0.19 14.62
N SER A 79 -4.16 -0.27 15.40
CA SER A 79 -4.40 -0.99 16.65
C SER A 79 -4.48 0.03 17.79
N ASP A 80 -4.44 -0.44 19.03
CA ASP A 80 -4.42 0.41 20.21
C ASP A 80 -3.49 -0.15 21.28
N LEU A 81 -3.23 0.67 22.30
CA LEU A 81 -2.34 0.32 23.39
C LEU A 81 -2.78 -0.93 24.16
N ASP A 82 -4.08 -1.25 24.18
CA ASP A 82 -4.58 -2.42 24.91
C ASP A 82 -4.14 -3.71 24.21
N PHE A 83 -4.33 -3.80 22.90
CA PHE A 83 -3.82 -4.92 22.12
C PHE A 83 -2.29 -4.91 21.96
N GLY A 84 -1.66 -3.73 21.91
CA GLY A 84 -0.22 -3.60 21.67
C GLY A 84 0.67 -3.84 22.90
N MET A 85 0.13 -3.72 24.13
CA MET A 85 0.94 -3.83 25.36
C MET A 85 0.47 -4.89 26.36
N ASN A 86 -0.76 -5.41 26.24
CA ASN A 86 -1.29 -6.41 27.17
C ASN A 86 -1.29 -7.83 26.58
N GLN A 87 -1.29 -8.81 27.47
CA GLN A 87 -1.50 -10.22 27.10
C GLN A 87 -2.99 -10.53 27.04
N TRP A 88 -3.41 -11.12 25.93
CA TRP A 88 -4.79 -11.54 25.71
C TRP A 88 -4.85 -13.06 25.55
N MET A 89 -5.91 -13.67 26.08
CA MET A 89 -6.25 -15.04 25.70
C MET A 89 -6.73 -15.01 24.25
N ALA A 90 -6.12 -15.85 23.41
CA ALA A 90 -6.43 -15.95 22.00
C ALA A 90 -6.82 -17.39 21.66
N HIS A 91 -7.66 -17.53 20.63
CA HIS A 91 -7.74 -18.80 19.93
C HIS A 91 -6.39 -19.10 19.26
N PRO A 92 -6.04 -20.39 19.04
CA PRO A 92 -4.85 -20.74 18.27
C PRO A 92 -4.78 -19.95 16.97
N TYR A 93 -3.62 -19.39 16.67
CA TYR A 93 -3.43 -18.61 15.45
C TYR A 93 -3.40 -19.52 14.23
N GLU A 94 -4.15 -19.12 13.20
CA GLU A 94 -4.16 -19.77 11.90
C GLU A 94 -3.15 -19.07 11.01
N TYR A 95 -2.05 -19.78 10.68
CA TYR A 95 -1.06 -19.26 9.75
C TYR A 95 -1.57 -19.39 8.32
N PRO A 96 -1.19 -18.49 7.41
CA PRO A 96 -1.55 -18.62 6.01
C PRO A 96 -0.92 -19.89 5.41
N ASP A 97 -1.74 -20.67 4.70
CA ASP A 97 -1.29 -21.87 3.98
C ASP A 97 -0.62 -21.53 2.63
N GLU A 98 -0.73 -20.28 2.20
CA GLU A 98 -0.18 -19.77 0.96
C GLU A 98 1.00 -18.82 1.20
N PRO A 99 1.96 -18.74 0.27
CA PRO A 99 3.01 -17.73 0.34
C PRO A 99 2.44 -16.31 0.17
N MET A 100 3.17 -15.32 0.69
CA MET A 100 2.83 -13.90 0.57
C MET A 100 2.46 -13.52 -0.87
N ASN A 101 1.31 -12.88 -1.03
CA ASN A 101 0.80 -12.46 -2.32
C ASN A 101 1.52 -11.20 -2.79
N ARG A 102 2.51 -11.37 -3.67
CA ARG A 102 3.33 -10.27 -4.22
C ARG A 102 2.57 -9.36 -5.19
N GLY A 103 1.35 -9.73 -5.59
CA GLY A 103 0.57 -9.03 -6.61
C GLY A 103 1.22 -9.09 -8.00
N LYS A 104 1.02 -8.03 -8.79
CA LYS A 104 1.46 -7.93 -10.19
C LYS A 104 2.97 -7.64 -10.33
N VAL A 105 3.81 -8.62 -10.00
CA VAL A 105 5.27 -8.54 -10.16
C VAL A 105 5.71 -9.25 -11.43
N LEU A 106 6.53 -8.56 -12.23
CA LEU A 106 7.18 -9.11 -13.42
C LEU A 106 8.63 -9.50 -13.08
N TRP A 107 8.97 -10.73 -13.43
CA TRP A 107 10.32 -11.28 -13.42
C TRP A 107 10.91 -11.26 -14.83
N GLU A 108 12.13 -11.80 -14.97
CA GLU A 108 12.89 -11.77 -16.22
C GLU A 108 12.12 -12.42 -17.38
N GLN A 109 11.53 -13.59 -17.17
CA GLN A 109 10.79 -14.33 -18.19
C GLN A 109 9.54 -13.57 -18.66
N ASP A 110 8.77 -12.99 -17.74
CA ASP A 110 7.58 -12.22 -18.08
C ASP A 110 7.93 -11.01 -18.98
N LEU A 111 9.07 -10.37 -18.73
CA LEU A 111 9.55 -9.22 -19.51
C LEU A 111 10.07 -9.59 -20.91
N GLU A 112 10.53 -10.84 -21.09
CA GLU A 112 10.94 -11.38 -22.40
C GLU A 112 9.71 -11.61 -23.30
N GLU A 113 8.61 -12.10 -22.71
CA GLU A 113 7.36 -12.38 -23.43
C GLU A 113 6.59 -11.11 -23.82
N ILE A 114 6.77 -10.00 -23.10
CA ILE A 114 6.14 -8.73 -23.45
C ILE A 114 6.64 -8.23 -24.80
N GLN A 115 5.75 -8.28 -25.79
CA GLN A 115 5.93 -7.67 -27.10
C GLN A 115 5.82 -6.14 -26.96
N GLY A 116 6.94 -5.45 -27.20
CA GLY A 116 7.02 -3.99 -27.11
C GLY A 116 7.64 -3.47 -25.81
N GLU A 117 7.24 -2.24 -25.45
CA GLU A 117 7.78 -1.49 -24.32
C GLU A 117 6.86 -1.60 -23.09
N TRP A 118 7.41 -2.12 -22.00
CA TRP A 118 6.77 -2.12 -20.68
C TRP A 118 6.93 -0.75 -20.00
N ALA A 119 5.90 -0.34 -19.27
CA ALA A 119 5.82 0.96 -18.62
C ALA A 119 5.32 0.78 -17.18
N ARG A 120 6.07 1.29 -16.20
CA ARG A 120 5.83 1.06 -14.76
C ARG A 120 4.43 1.43 -14.29
N TYR A 121 3.83 2.49 -14.84
CA TYR A 121 2.55 3.02 -14.39
C TYR A 121 1.41 2.83 -15.40
N ARG A 122 1.65 2.02 -16.44
CA ARG A 122 0.60 1.67 -17.41
C ARG A 122 -0.32 0.62 -16.81
N ASP A 123 -1.60 0.93 -16.83
CA ASP A 123 -2.66 0.01 -16.44
C ASP A 123 -3.16 -0.73 -17.68
N ILE A 124 -2.94 -2.04 -17.72
CA ILE A 124 -3.33 -2.92 -18.83
C ILE A 124 -4.68 -3.58 -18.54
N ASP A 125 -4.99 -3.82 -17.27
CA ASP A 125 -6.16 -4.61 -16.83
C ASP A 125 -7.37 -3.73 -16.48
N GLY A 126 -7.17 -2.42 -16.37
CA GLY A 126 -8.22 -1.43 -16.08
C GLY A 126 -8.61 -1.36 -14.59
N ASP A 127 -7.84 -1.99 -13.71
CA ASP A 127 -8.09 -2.03 -12.27
C ASP A 127 -7.33 -0.94 -11.49
N GLY A 128 -6.55 -0.13 -12.19
CA GLY A 128 -5.68 0.91 -11.63
C GLY A 128 -4.37 0.38 -11.05
N ILE A 129 -4.11 -0.92 -11.09
CA ILE A 129 -2.93 -1.58 -10.52
C ILE A 129 -1.99 -1.98 -11.66
N PRO A 130 -0.89 -1.24 -11.89
CA PRO A 130 0.05 -1.56 -12.96
C PRO A 130 0.95 -2.76 -12.59
N TYR A 131 1.53 -3.41 -13.59
CA TYR A 131 2.60 -4.39 -13.38
C TYR A 131 3.91 -3.69 -12.99
N ARG A 132 4.64 -4.25 -12.02
CA ARG A 132 5.90 -3.69 -11.53
C ARG A 132 7.04 -4.70 -11.56
N THR A 133 8.26 -4.22 -11.68
CA THR A 133 9.48 -5.00 -11.41
C THR A 133 10.01 -4.63 -10.02
N VAL A 134 10.89 -5.48 -9.49
CA VAL A 134 11.54 -5.26 -8.18
C VAL A 134 13.06 -5.09 -8.35
N PRO A 135 13.72 -4.32 -7.47
CA PRO A 135 15.17 -4.26 -7.46
C PRO A 135 15.79 -5.66 -7.36
N GLY A 136 16.78 -5.93 -8.20
CA GLY A 136 17.42 -7.25 -8.32
C GLY A 136 17.02 -8.01 -9.59
N ASN A 137 15.95 -7.61 -10.29
CA ASN A 137 15.63 -8.13 -11.62
C ASN A 137 16.76 -7.78 -12.61
N ARG A 138 17.23 -8.79 -13.36
CA ARG A 138 18.40 -8.71 -14.24
C ARG A 138 18.06 -8.35 -15.69
N HIS A 139 16.78 -8.30 -16.04
CA HIS A 139 16.34 -8.02 -17.39
C HIS A 139 16.55 -6.55 -17.76
N ARG A 140 17.01 -6.27 -18.99
CA ARG A 140 17.38 -4.91 -19.42
C ARG A 140 16.21 -3.92 -19.45
N LYS A 141 14.97 -4.42 -19.62
CA LYS A 141 13.75 -3.60 -19.57
C LYS A 141 13.25 -3.33 -18.14
N ALA A 142 13.76 -4.04 -17.13
CA ALA A 142 13.24 -3.95 -15.77
C ALA A 142 13.49 -2.63 -15.03
N PRO A 143 14.61 -1.91 -15.24
CA PRO A 143 14.88 -0.69 -14.51
C PRO A 143 13.92 0.45 -14.87
N TYR A 144 13.44 1.15 -13.85
CA TYR A 144 12.68 2.39 -13.98
C TYR A 144 13.05 3.34 -12.84
N PHE A 145 12.80 4.63 -13.02
CA PHE A 145 13.09 5.64 -12.01
C PHE A 145 11.79 6.21 -11.42
N THR A 146 11.48 5.82 -10.18
CA THR A 146 10.31 6.37 -9.48
C THR A 146 10.61 7.72 -8.85
N ARG A 147 9.59 8.59 -8.79
CA ARG A 147 9.74 9.99 -8.38
C ARG A 147 8.50 10.49 -7.65
N GLY A 148 8.66 11.46 -6.78
CA GLY A 148 7.56 12.20 -6.16
C GLY A 148 6.97 13.32 -7.02
N THR A 149 7.57 13.62 -8.18
CA THR A 149 7.11 14.66 -9.11
C THR A 149 6.24 14.07 -10.23
N GLY A 150 5.42 14.91 -10.87
CA GLY A 150 4.48 14.51 -11.92
C GLY A 150 5.11 13.64 -13.01
N HIS A 151 4.55 12.47 -13.29
CA HIS A 151 5.16 11.47 -14.15
C HIS A 151 4.16 10.81 -15.08
N ASN A 152 4.62 10.41 -16.26
CA ASN A 152 3.82 9.64 -17.20
C ASN A 152 3.92 8.13 -16.93
N GLU A 153 3.26 7.33 -17.76
CA GLU A 153 3.23 5.86 -17.65
C GLU A 153 4.62 5.21 -17.61
N MET A 154 5.60 5.82 -18.29
CA MET A 154 6.99 5.36 -18.37
C MET A 154 7.84 5.76 -17.16
N ALA A 155 7.23 6.33 -16.12
CA ALA A 155 7.90 6.94 -14.98
C ALA A 155 8.81 8.15 -15.31
N ARG A 156 8.68 8.73 -16.51
CA ARG A 156 9.46 9.90 -16.95
C ARG A 156 8.84 11.19 -16.44
N TYR A 157 9.66 12.23 -16.32
CA TYR A 157 9.20 13.52 -15.82
C TYR A 157 8.25 14.19 -16.81
N THR A 158 7.13 14.70 -16.32
CA THR A 158 6.17 15.43 -17.12
C THR A 158 5.42 16.46 -16.26
N GLU A 159 5.18 17.62 -16.85
CA GLU A 159 4.25 18.63 -16.33
C GLU A 159 3.01 18.73 -17.23
N ASP A 160 2.87 17.82 -18.20
CA ASP A 160 1.75 17.82 -19.12
C ASP A 160 0.43 17.56 -18.36
N PRO A 161 -0.59 18.42 -18.53
CA PRO A 161 -1.83 18.30 -17.78
C PRO A 161 -2.62 17.04 -18.12
N VAL A 162 -2.50 16.52 -19.36
CA VAL A 162 -3.21 15.30 -19.79
C VAL A 162 -2.61 14.08 -19.10
N ASP A 163 -1.28 13.98 -19.07
CA ASP A 163 -0.59 12.89 -18.35
C ASP A 163 -0.90 12.94 -16.85
N TYR A 164 -0.91 14.15 -16.26
CA TYR A 164 -1.19 14.34 -14.84
C TYR A 164 -2.62 13.91 -14.48
N VAL A 165 -3.62 14.31 -15.26
CA VAL A 165 -5.02 13.90 -15.05
C VAL A 165 -5.15 12.38 -15.18
N LYS A 166 -4.57 11.78 -16.22
CA LYS A 166 -4.59 10.31 -16.40
C LYS A 166 -4.01 9.58 -15.19
N LEU A 167 -2.86 10.04 -14.69
CA LEU A 167 -2.21 9.46 -13.52
C LEU A 167 -3.12 9.50 -12.28
N LEU A 168 -3.70 10.67 -11.97
CA LEU A 168 -4.56 10.83 -10.81
C LEU A 168 -5.88 10.05 -10.93
N THR A 169 -6.49 10.03 -12.12
CA THR A 169 -7.70 9.23 -12.38
C THR A 169 -7.43 7.74 -12.19
N ARG A 170 -6.29 7.23 -12.68
CA ARG A 170 -5.86 5.84 -12.46
C ARG A 170 -5.63 5.54 -10.98
N LEU A 171 -4.94 6.42 -10.25
CA LEU A 171 -4.75 6.25 -8.79
C LEU A 171 -6.09 6.19 -8.07
N LYS A 172 -7.04 7.06 -8.41
CA LYS A 172 -8.40 7.00 -7.84
C LYS A 172 -9.10 5.67 -8.13
N GLN A 173 -8.97 5.16 -9.37
CA GLN A 173 -9.52 3.86 -9.74
C GLN A 173 -8.89 2.73 -8.92
N LYS A 174 -7.58 2.76 -8.69
CA LYS A 174 -6.87 1.81 -7.84
C LYS A 174 -7.48 1.70 -6.44
N PHE A 175 -7.73 2.83 -5.78
CA PHE A 175 -8.35 2.84 -4.45
C PHE A 175 -9.84 2.47 -4.46
N TYR A 176 -10.52 2.59 -5.60
CA TYR A 176 -11.86 2.01 -5.77
C TYR A 176 -11.77 0.48 -5.84
N THR A 177 -10.80 -0.06 -6.58
CA THR A 177 -10.54 -1.51 -6.67
C THR A 177 -10.13 -2.11 -5.32
N ALA A 178 -9.37 -1.38 -4.49
CA ALA A 178 -8.95 -1.81 -3.15
C ALA A 178 -10.12 -2.31 -2.28
N ARG A 179 -11.34 -1.79 -2.47
CA ARG A 179 -12.54 -2.24 -1.74
C ARG A 179 -12.91 -3.71 -1.93
N LYS A 180 -12.30 -4.39 -2.91
CA LYS A 180 -12.47 -5.84 -3.13
C LYS A 180 -11.47 -6.69 -2.37
N TYR A 181 -10.37 -6.09 -1.90
CA TYR A 181 -9.25 -6.77 -1.25
C TYR A 181 -9.26 -6.61 0.27
N VAL A 182 -10.08 -5.67 0.79
CA VAL A 182 -10.21 -5.31 2.20
C VAL A 182 -11.63 -5.60 2.67
#